data_AF-A0A6J6UNI9-F1
#
_entry.id   AF-A0A6J6UNI9-F1
#
_cell.length_a   1.000
_cell.length_b   1.000
_cell.length_c   1.000
_cell.angle_alpha   90.00
_cell.angle_beta   90.00
_cell.angle_gamma   90.00
#
_symmetry.space_group_name_H-M   'P 1'
#
loop_
_entity.id
_entity.type
_entity.pdbx_description
1 polymer ?
#
loop_
_entity_poly.entity_id
_entity_poly.type
_entity_poly.pdbx_seq_one_letter_code
_entity_poly.pdbx_strand_id
1 'polypeptide(L)'
;MTPPHHAEPTSVAFHFDIMCPYAFQTSLWMREARDQLGLQVDWRFFSLEEVNRAEGKKHPWERDWSYGWSMMRIGALLRRTDMSLLDSWYLRAGTALHVEGRKPHRSEVAEELLIECGLDPAIVRQAIDDPTTHAEVAAEHQQVLDLGGWGVPTLVFDYLPSGPQALFGPVLINPPLGQAAVDLWQAVTAWLQFPNVYELQRPKRPEDIEAIAQEFTPYFQARDWASIQKETP
;
A
#
# COMPACT_ATOMS: atom_id res chain seq x y z
N MET A 1 37.53 -6.91 -5.38
CA MET A 1 36.60 -8.03 -5.20
C MET A 1 35.28 -7.59 -5.80
N THR A 2 34.83 -8.22 -6.88
CA THR A 2 33.49 -8.00 -7.42
C THR A 2 32.51 -8.51 -6.36
N PRO A 3 31.57 -7.70 -5.84
CA PRO A 3 30.57 -8.22 -4.92
C PRO A 3 29.84 -9.38 -5.59
N PRO A 4 29.45 -10.43 -4.83
CA PRO A 4 28.66 -11.51 -5.39
C PRO A 4 27.41 -10.89 -6.03
N HIS A 5 27.19 -11.20 -7.31
CA HIS A 5 25.99 -10.79 -8.03
C HIS A 5 24.82 -11.54 -7.37
N HIS A 6 24.19 -10.92 -6.38
CA HIS A 6 22.93 -11.43 -5.86
C HIS A 6 21.92 -11.40 -7.02
N ALA A 7 21.14 -12.47 -7.14
CA ALA A 7 20.07 -12.51 -8.12
C ALA A 7 19.11 -11.36 -7.85
N GLU A 8 18.70 -10.64 -8.89
CA GLU A 8 17.73 -9.56 -8.74
C GLU A 8 16.43 -10.12 -8.13
N PRO A 9 15.82 -9.40 -7.17
CA PRO A 9 14.52 -9.79 -6.61
C PRO A 9 13.49 -10.04 -7.71
N THR A 10 12.87 -11.21 -7.70
CA THR A 10 11.80 -11.60 -8.64
C THR A 10 10.41 -11.54 -8.03
N SER A 11 10.32 -11.38 -6.70
CA SER A 11 9.08 -11.18 -5.98
C SER A 11 9.21 -10.12 -4.89
N VAL A 12 8.06 -9.58 -4.46
CA VAL A 12 7.96 -8.60 -3.37
C VAL A 12 6.55 -8.61 -2.76
N ALA A 13 6.48 -8.51 -1.43
CA ALA A 13 5.24 -8.23 -0.74
C ALA A 13 5.05 -6.71 -0.57
N PHE A 14 4.12 -6.14 -1.32
CA PHE A 14 3.82 -4.71 -1.28
C PHE A 14 2.75 -4.43 -0.23
N HIS A 15 3.12 -3.80 0.88
CA HIS A 15 2.19 -3.44 1.94
C HIS A 15 1.58 -2.06 1.69
N PHE A 16 0.25 -1.99 1.73
CA PHE A 16 -0.51 -0.77 1.45
C PHE A 16 -1.70 -0.58 2.40
N ASP A 17 -2.13 0.69 2.47
CA ASP A 17 -3.46 1.10 2.92
C ASP A 17 -4.09 1.91 1.78
N ILE A 18 -5.34 1.65 1.42
CA ILE A 18 -6.07 2.41 0.40
C ILE A 18 -6.14 3.89 0.78
N MET A 19 -6.12 4.23 2.07
CA MET A 19 -6.13 5.61 2.53
C MET A 19 -4.86 6.40 2.17
N CYS A 20 -3.74 5.74 1.86
CA CYS A 20 -2.46 6.40 1.65
C CYS A 20 -2.28 6.88 0.21
N PRO A 21 -2.19 8.20 -0.06
CA PRO A 21 -1.99 8.70 -1.42
C PRO A 21 -0.60 8.32 -1.96
N TYR A 22 0.43 8.31 -1.11
CA TYR A 22 1.77 7.87 -1.54
C TYR A 22 1.82 6.38 -1.87
N ALA A 23 1.17 5.52 -1.06
CA ALA A 23 1.14 4.09 -1.37
C ALA A 23 0.41 3.85 -2.70
N PHE A 24 -0.67 4.58 -2.97
CA PHE A 24 -1.36 4.51 -4.26
C PHE A 24 -0.43 4.89 -5.43
N GLN A 25 0.27 6.02 -5.37
CA GLN A 25 1.22 6.42 -6.42
C GLN A 25 2.32 5.36 -6.63
N THR A 26 2.90 4.86 -5.54
CA THR A 26 3.93 3.81 -5.61
C THR A 26 3.37 2.49 -6.13
N SER A 27 2.09 2.18 -5.88
CA SER A 27 1.45 0.99 -6.43
C SER A 27 1.30 1.04 -7.95
N LEU A 28 1.13 2.23 -8.54
CA LEU A 28 1.09 2.40 -10.00
C LEU A 28 2.46 2.10 -10.60
N TRP A 29 3.53 2.63 -10.00
CA TRP A 29 4.91 2.26 -10.38
C TRP A 29 5.17 0.76 -10.20
N MET A 30 4.71 0.17 -9.09
CA MET A 30 4.93 -1.25 -8.82
C MET A 30 4.26 -2.14 -9.87
N ARG A 31 3.06 -1.78 -10.35
CA ARG A 31 2.39 -2.47 -11.47
C ARG A 31 3.19 -2.36 -12.77
N GLU A 32 3.70 -1.17 -13.09
CA GLU A 32 4.55 -0.99 -14.28
C GLU A 32 5.82 -1.85 -14.19
N ALA A 33 6.54 -1.80 -13.07
CA ALA A 33 7.75 -2.59 -12.87
C ALA A 33 7.46 -4.10 -12.90
N ARG A 34 6.33 -4.53 -12.32
CA ARG A 34 5.84 -5.91 -12.41
C ARG A 34 5.68 -6.34 -13.86
N ASP A 35 4.99 -5.53 -14.67
CA ASP A 35 4.65 -5.89 -16.05
C ASP A 35 5.91 -5.89 -16.95
N GLN A 36 6.85 -4.97 -16.73
CA GLN A 36 8.12 -4.91 -17.48
C GLN A 36 9.09 -6.04 -17.15
N LEU A 37 9.12 -6.50 -15.89
CA LEU A 37 10.12 -7.46 -15.39
C LEU A 37 9.56 -8.86 -15.13
N GLY A 38 8.23 -9.04 -15.19
CA GLY A 38 7.58 -10.29 -14.83
C GLY A 38 7.69 -10.62 -13.33
N LEU A 39 7.61 -9.60 -12.46
CA LEU A 39 7.70 -9.80 -11.01
C LEU A 39 6.45 -10.48 -10.46
N GLN A 40 6.61 -11.24 -9.38
CA GLN A 40 5.48 -11.63 -8.53
C GLN A 40 5.26 -10.54 -7.45
N VAL A 41 4.13 -9.85 -7.52
CA VAL A 41 3.75 -8.85 -6.50
C VAL A 41 2.64 -9.42 -5.63
N ASP A 42 2.95 -9.61 -4.35
CA ASP A 42 1.97 -10.03 -3.34
C ASP A 42 1.45 -8.78 -2.62
N TRP A 43 0.20 -8.38 -2.89
CA TRP A 43 -0.42 -7.24 -2.23
C TRP A 43 -0.81 -7.62 -0.79
N ARG A 44 -0.27 -6.89 0.19
CA ARG A 44 -0.49 -7.11 1.63
C ARG A 44 -0.93 -5.84 2.35
N PHE A 45 -1.48 -6.00 3.54
CA PHE A 45 -2.18 -4.94 4.25
C PHE A 45 -1.32 -4.31 5.34
N PHE A 46 -1.46 -2.99 5.52
CA PHE A 46 -0.94 -2.30 6.69
C PHE A 46 -1.86 -1.14 7.06
N SER A 47 -2.39 -1.15 8.29
CA SER A 47 -3.36 -0.13 8.69
C SER A 47 -2.74 1.17 9.17
N LEU A 48 -3.05 2.26 8.47
CA LEU A 48 -2.74 3.61 8.96
C LEU A 48 -3.63 4.02 10.13
N GLU A 49 -4.85 3.49 10.21
CA GLU A 49 -5.75 3.74 11.34
C GLU A 49 -5.22 3.12 12.64
N GLU A 50 -4.62 1.92 12.58
CA GLU A 50 -4.04 1.28 13.76
C GLU A 50 -2.70 1.91 14.17
N VAL A 51 -1.75 2.08 13.24
CA VAL A 51 -0.41 2.62 13.59
C VAL A 51 -0.47 4.07 14.10
N ASN A 52 -1.51 4.81 13.73
CA ASN A 52 -1.72 6.20 14.15
C ASN A 52 -2.85 6.34 15.17
N ARG A 53 -3.36 5.23 15.71
CA ARG A 53 -4.41 5.24 16.72
C ARG A 53 -3.93 5.97 17.97
N ALA A 54 -4.67 6.99 18.39
CA ALA A 54 -4.41 7.66 19.65
C ALA A 54 -4.80 6.77 20.84
N GLU A 55 -4.08 6.91 21.94
CA GLU A 55 -4.40 6.21 23.19
C GLU A 55 -5.86 6.47 23.62
N GLY A 56 -6.54 5.41 24.08
CA GLY A 56 -7.95 5.46 24.48
C GLY A 56 -8.97 5.53 23.33
N LYS A 57 -8.54 5.52 22.06
CA LYS A 57 -9.44 5.36 20.91
C LYS A 57 -9.64 3.89 20.55
N LYS A 58 -10.83 3.58 20.05
CA LYS A 58 -11.19 2.26 19.54
C LYS A 58 -10.24 1.83 18.42
N HIS A 59 -9.83 0.57 18.46
CA HIS A 59 -9.16 -0.07 17.35
C HIS A 59 -10.06 -0.13 16.11
N PRO A 60 -9.50 -0.22 14.89
CA PRO A 60 -10.29 -0.32 13.67
C PRO A 60 -11.19 -1.55 13.60
N TRP A 61 -10.82 -2.67 14.25
CA TRP A 61 -11.66 -3.87 14.33
C TRP A 61 -12.76 -3.80 15.40
N GLU A 62 -12.76 -2.80 16.28
CA GLU A 62 -13.81 -2.59 17.29
C GLU A 62 -14.96 -1.68 16.79
N ARG A 63 -14.88 -1.26 15.53
CA ARG A 63 -15.84 -0.38 14.87
C ARG A 63 -16.65 -1.18 13.85
N ASP A 64 -17.94 -0.89 13.76
CA ASP A 64 -18.84 -1.50 12.77
C ASP A 64 -18.33 -1.26 11.34
N TRP A 65 -17.72 -0.09 11.11
CA TRP A 65 -17.06 0.27 9.87
C TRP A 65 -15.86 1.19 10.12
N SER A 66 -14.76 0.95 9.40
CA SER A 66 -13.50 1.69 9.48
C SER A 66 -13.03 2.08 8.08
N TYR A 67 -12.39 3.23 7.94
CA TYR A 67 -12.16 3.82 6.62
C TYR A 67 -11.22 2.99 5.74
N GLY A 68 -10.05 2.64 6.26
CA GLY A 68 -9.06 1.81 5.56
C GLY A 68 -9.23 0.34 5.91
N TRP A 69 -9.51 0.04 7.18
CA TRP A 69 -9.58 -1.33 7.66
C TRP A 69 -10.71 -2.14 7.01
N SER A 70 -11.92 -1.58 6.85
CA SER A 70 -13.00 -2.29 6.13
C SER A 70 -12.62 -2.57 4.67
N MET A 71 -11.92 -1.64 4.02
CA MET A 71 -11.48 -1.77 2.64
C MET A 71 -10.42 -2.86 2.46
N MET A 72 -9.52 -2.99 3.43
CA MET A 72 -8.53 -4.08 3.47
C MET A 72 -9.20 -5.43 3.73
N ARG A 73 -10.27 -5.51 4.53
CA ARG A 73 -11.03 -6.75 4.73
C ARG A 73 -11.71 -7.23 3.45
N ILE A 74 -12.28 -6.30 2.66
CA ILE A 74 -12.82 -6.62 1.32
C ILE A 74 -11.70 -7.22 0.45
N GLY A 75 -10.53 -6.57 0.45
CA GLY A 75 -9.36 -7.07 -0.26
C GLY A 75 -8.89 -8.45 0.21
N ALA A 76 -8.91 -8.70 1.51
CA ALA A 76 -8.52 -9.98 2.12
C ALA A 76 -9.44 -11.11 1.68
N LEU A 77 -10.74 -10.86 1.58
CA LEU A 77 -11.69 -11.83 1.04
C LEU A 77 -11.46 -12.09 -0.45
N LEU A 78 -11.23 -11.04 -1.25
CA LEU A 78 -11.03 -11.14 -2.70
C LEU A 78 -9.78 -11.97 -3.07
N ARG A 79 -8.66 -11.77 -2.38
CA ARG A 79 -7.41 -12.50 -2.67
C ARG A 79 -7.47 -13.99 -2.37
N ARG A 80 -8.47 -14.46 -1.60
CA ARG A 80 -8.67 -15.91 -1.37
C ARG A 80 -9.10 -16.64 -2.64
N THR A 81 -9.72 -15.92 -3.56
CA THR A 81 -10.06 -16.44 -4.89
C THR A 81 -8.88 -16.27 -5.83
N ASP A 82 -8.35 -15.05 -5.95
CA ASP A 82 -7.18 -14.73 -6.79
C ASP A 82 -6.55 -13.40 -6.36
N MET A 83 -5.23 -13.33 -6.29
CA MET A 83 -4.47 -12.10 -6.02
C MET A 83 -4.78 -11.01 -7.05
N SER A 84 -5.12 -11.36 -8.29
CA SER A 84 -5.52 -10.41 -9.34
C SER A 84 -6.80 -9.63 -8.99
N LEU A 85 -7.68 -10.19 -8.16
CA LEU A 85 -8.89 -9.52 -7.68
C LEU A 85 -8.56 -8.47 -6.61
N LEU A 86 -7.60 -8.77 -5.72
CA LEU A 86 -7.08 -7.76 -4.79
C LEU A 86 -6.36 -6.64 -5.53
N ASP A 87 -5.56 -6.97 -6.54
CA ASP A 87 -4.91 -5.97 -7.37
C ASP A 87 -5.92 -5.02 -8.02
N SER A 88 -6.95 -5.60 -8.65
CA SER A 88 -8.02 -4.86 -9.33
C SER A 88 -8.85 -4.03 -8.36
N TRP A 89 -9.19 -4.57 -7.19
CA TRP A 89 -9.87 -3.85 -6.12
C TRP A 89 -9.04 -2.67 -5.62
N TYR A 90 -7.77 -2.90 -5.33
CA TYR A 90 -6.87 -1.84 -4.87
C TYR A 90 -6.74 -0.74 -5.90
N LEU A 91 -6.50 -1.09 -7.17
CA LEU A 91 -6.42 -0.12 -8.26
C LEU A 91 -7.71 0.69 -8.36
N ARG A 92 -8.86 0.02 -8.40
CA ARG A 92 -10.15 0.69 -8.59
C ARG A 92 -10.51 1.60 -7.41
N ALA A 93 -10.47 1.08 -6.18
CA ALA A 93 -10.79 1.86 -4.99
C ALA A 93 -9.77 2.99 -4.76
N GLY A 94 -8.49 2.74 -5.06
CA GLY A 94 -7.44 3.76 -5.03
C GLY A 94 -7.71 4.89 -6.03
N THR A 95 -8.02 4.57 -7.29
CA THR A 95 -8.36 5.59 -8.30
C THR A 95 -9.60 6.38 -7.90
N ALA A 96 -10.62 5.71 -7.36
CA ALA A 96 -11.82 6.36 -6.86
C ALA A 96 -11.50 7.43 -5.80
N LEU A 97 -10.65 7.10 -4.82
CA LEU A 97 -10.27 8.04 -3.75
C LEU A 97 -9.29 9.13 -4.22
N HIS A 98 -8.21 8.73 -4.89
CA HIS A 98 -7.03 9.58 -5.08
C HIS A 98 -7.07 10.38 -6.38
N VAL A 99 -7.89 9.97 -7.35
CA VAL A 99 -7.98 10.62 -8.66
C VAL A 99 -9.37 11.22 -8.89
N GLU A 100 -10.43 10.45 -8.62
CA GLU A 100 -11.81 10.85 -8.91
C GLU A 100 -12.48 11.65 -7.77
N GLY A 101 -11.88 11.67 -6.59
CA GLY A 101 -12.45 12.34 -5.42
C GLY A 101 -13.72 11.66 -4.86
N ARG A 102 -13.94 10.38 -5.16
CA ARG A 102 -15.00 9.54 -4.58
C ARG A 102 -14.59 9.05 -3.19
N LYS A 103 -15.56 8.52 -2.45
CA LYS A 103 -15.42 8.11 -1.05
C LYS A 103 -15.55 6.59 -0.89
N PRO A 104 -14.58 5.78 -1.38
CA PRO A 104 -14.69 4.33 -1.36
C PRO A 104 -14.73 3.76 0.06
N HIS A 105 -14.28 4.53 1.05
CA HIS A 105 -14.42 4.23 2.47
C HIS A 105 -15.85 4.36 3.01
N ARG A 106 -16.86 4.56 2.15
CA ARG A 106 -18.28 4.38 2.47
C ARG A 106 -18.75 3.06 1.89
N SER A 107 -19.51 2.29 2.66
CA SER A 107 -19.95 0.94 2.28
C SER A 107 -20.67 0.91 0.93
N GLU A 108 -21.58 1.86 0.70
CA GLU A 108 -22.35 1.96 -0.54
C GLU A 108 -21.46 2.24 -1.76
N VAL A 109 -20.42 3.05 -1.58
CA VAL A 109 -19.46 3.33 -2.66
C VAL A 109 -18.54 2.13 -2.89
N ALA A 110 -18.15 1.41 -1.84
CA ALA A 110 -17.41 0.16 -1.97
C ALA A 110 -18.19 -0.89 -2.77
N GLU A 111 -19.51 -1.02 -2.52
CA GLU A 111 -20.41 -1.88 -3.28
C GLU A 111 -20.49 -1.47 -4.76
N GLU A 112 -20.66 -0.18 -5.05
CA GLU A 112 -20.65 0.35 -6.42
C GLU A 112 -19.34 0.03 -7.15
N LEU A 113 -18.20 0.17 -6.48
CA LEU A 113 -16.88 -0.09 -7.08
C LEU A 113 -16.66 -1.57 -7.37
N LEU A 114 -17.21 -2.47 -6.54
CA LEU A 114 -17.21 -3.91 -6.86
C LEU A 114 -18.02 -4.18 -8.13
N ILE A 115 -19.19 -3.55 -8.29
CA ILE A 115 -20.01 -3.67 -9.51
C ILE A 115 -19.22 -3.17 -10.73
N GLU A 116 -18.51 -2.04 -10.62
CA GLU A 116 -17.63 -1.52 -11.68
C GLU A 116 -16.52 -2.51 -12.06
N CYS A 117 -16.04 -3.31 -11.10
CA CYS A 117 -15.09 -4.41 -11.34
C CYS A 117 -15.74 -5.71 -11.84
N GLY A 118 -17.07 -5.75 -12.04
CA GLY A 118 -17.79 -6.97 -12.43
C GLY A 118 -17.93 -8.00 -11.30
N LEU A 119 -17.82 -7.55 -10.04
CA LEU A 119 -17.88 -8.38 -8.84
C LEU A 119 -19.22 -8.19 -8.10
N ASP A 120 -19.57 -9.18 -7.28
CA ASP A 120 -20.79 -9.13 -6.47
C ASP A 120 -20.64 -8.09 -5.33
N PRO A 121 -21.51 -7.06 -5.24
CA PRO A 121 -21.49 -6.10 -4.13
C PRO A 121 -21.66 -6.75 -2.76
N ALA A 122 -22.29 -7.94 -2.68
CA ALA A 122 -22.43 -8.67 -1.42
C ALA A 122 -21.09 -9.06 -0.77
N ILE A 123 -19.98 -9.03 -1.52
CA ILE A 123 -18.62 -9.25 -0.99
C ILE A 123 -18.30 -8.26 0.13
N VAL A 124 -18.81 -7.02 0.10
CA VAL A 124 -18.65 -6.07 1.21
C VAL A 124 -19.16 -6.67 2.51
N ARG A 125 -20.42 -7.08 2.53
CA ARG A 125 -21.03 -7.70 3.70
C ARG A 125 -20.33 -9.00 4.10
N GLN A 126 -20.01 -9.86 3.14
CA GLN A 126 -19.32 -11.13 3.41
C GLN A 126 -17.96 -10.90 4.10
N ALA A 127 -17.19 -9.92 3.64
CA ALA A 127 -15.90 -9.58 4.23
C ALA A 127 -16.05 -9.03 5.66
N ILE A 128 -17.11 -8.25 5.91
CA ILE A 128 -17.39 -7.67 7.22
C ILE A 128 -17.96 -8.68 8.22
N ASP A 129 -18.79 -9.62 7.77
CA ASP A 129 -19.38 -10.67 8.60
C ASP A 129 -18.37 -11.80 8.90
N ASP A 130 -17.29 -11.93 8.12
CA ASP A 130 -16.21 -12.89 8.36
C ASP A 130 -15.10 -12.31 9.27
N PRO A 131 -14.98 -12.78 10.53
CA PRO A 131 -13.95 -12.29 11.46
C PRO A 131 -12.53 -12.70 11.05
N THR A 132 -12.36 -13.72 10.20
CA THR A 132 -11.02 -14.16 9.78
C THR A 132 -10.33 -13.14 8.87
N THR A 133 -11.10 -12.27 8.19
CA THR A 133 -10.53 -11.13 7.45
C THR A 133 -9.85 -10.12 8.38
N HIS A 134 -10.30 -9.98 9.63
CA HIS A 134 -9.57 -9.18 10.63
C HIS A 134 -8.22 -9.79 10.96
N ALA A 135 -8.19 -11.11 11.19
CA ALA A 135 -6.96 -11.82 11.56
C ALA A 135 -5.89 -11.70 10.46
N GLU A 136 -6.30 -11.80 9.19
CA GLU A 136 -5.39 -11.61 8.05
C GLU A 136 -4.79 -10.20 8.01
N VAL A 137 -5.64 -9.16 8.07
CA VAL A 137 -5.18 -7.76 8.05
C VAL A 137 -4.28 -7.45 9.24
N ALA A 138 -4.64 -7.94 10.43
CA ALA A 138 -3.85 -7.75 11.66
C ALA A 138 -2.49 -8.44 11.58
N ALA A 139 -2.42 -9.66 11.04
CA ALA A 139 -1.17 -10.41 10.93
C ALA A 139 -0.17 -9.72 9.98
N GLU A 140 -0.64 -9.22 8.84
CA GLU A 140 0.23 -8.52 7.87
C GLU A 140 0.65 -7.14 8.37
N HIS A 141 -0.25 -6.44 9.07
CA HIS A 141 0.10 -5.23 9.77
C HIS A 141 1.23 -5.47 10.79
N GLN A 142 1.10 -6.53 11.61
CA GLN A 142 2.09 -6.89 12.60
C GLN A 142 3.42 -7.30 11.96
N GLN A 143 3.41 -8.01 10.84
CA GLN A 143 4.62 -8.39 10.10
C GLN A 143 5.49 -7.16 9.77
N VAL A 144 4.88 -6.06 9.32
CA VAL A 144 5.62 -4.83 9.02
C VAL A 144 6.18 -4.20 10.30
N LEU A 145 5.42 -4.19 11.40
CA LEU A 145 5.89 -3.67 12.69
C LEU A 145 7.08 -4.48 13.24
N ASP A 146 7.03 -5.81 13.13
CA ASP A 146 8.10 -6.71 13.57
C ASP A 146 9.40 -6.50 12.77
N LEU A 147 9.28 -6.01 11.53
CA LEU A 147 10.40 -5.60 10.67
C LEU A 147 10.84 -4.14 10.88
N GLY A 148 10.31 -3.45 11.90
CA GLY A 148 10.62 -2.05 12.20
C GLY A 148 9.94 -1.04 11.27
N GLY A 149 9.02 -1.49 10.41
CA GLY A 149 8.22 -0.62 9.57
C GLY A 149 7.15 0.11 10.38
N TRP A 150 6.75 1.28 9.88
CA TRP A 150 5.87 2.21 10.60
C TRP A 150 4.83 2.88 9.69
N GLY A 151 4.80 2.54 8.41
CA GLY A 151 3.98 3.20 7.41
C GLY A 151 3.92 2.45 6.09
N VAL A 152 3.29 3.09 5.10
CA VAL A 152 3.17 2.60 3.73
C VAL A 152 3.51 3.70 2.72
N PRO A 153 3.99 3.35 1.52
CA PRO A 153 4.23 1.98 1.04
C PRO A 153 5.44 1.34 1.71
N THR A 154 5.35 0.03 1.98
CA THR A 154 6.48 -0.76 2.49
C THR A 154 6.63 -2.02 1.65
N LEU A 155 7.83 -2.26 1.12
CA LEU A 155 8.19 -3.43 0.35
C LEU A 155 8.87 -4.45 1.26
N VAL A 156 8.31 -5.64 1.38
CA VAL A 156 8.88 -6.73 2.19
C VAL A 156 9.41 -7.83 1.27
N PHE A 157 10.65 -8.26 1.53
CA PHE A 157 11.35 -9.34 0.84
C PHE A 157 11.59 -10.46 1.85
N ASP A 158 10.59 -11.32 2.03
CA ASP A 158 10.55 -12.35 3.09
C ASP A 158 11.23 -13.67 2.71
N TYR A 159 11.65 -13.82 1.45
CA TYR A 159 12.31 -15.02 0.91
C TYR A 159 13.84 -14.94 0.91
N LEU A 160 14.43 -13.83 1.38
CA LEU A 160 15.87 -13.64 1.34
C LEU A 160 16.59 -14.62 2.29
N PRO A 161 17.70 -15.27 1.86
CA PRO A 161 18.45 -16.20 2.71
C PRO A 161 19.04 -15.57 3.99
N SER A 162 19.24 -14.25 3.99
CA SER A 162 19.71 -13.49 5.15
C SER A 162 18.61 -13.18 6.17
N GLY A 163 17.37 -13.61 5.90
CA GLY A 163 16.18 -13.25 6.66
C GLY A 163 15.37 -12.15 5.98
N PRO A 164 14.11 -11.94 6.42
CA PRO A 164 13.22 -10.96 5.83
C PRO A 164 13.78 -9.54 5.96
N GLN A 165 13.67 -8.75 4.89
CA GLN A 165 14.02 -7.33 4.89
C GLN A 165 12.83 -6.48 4.44
N ALA A 166 12.72 -5.27 5.00
CA ALA A 166 11.71 -4.29 4.61
C ALA A 166 12.36 -3.00 4.11
N LEU A 167 11.83 -2.43 3.03
CA LEU A 167 12.20 -1.11 2.53
C LEU A 167 10.94 -0.23 2.54
N PHE A 168 10.99 0.88 3.27
CA PHE A 168 9.95 1.90 3.22
C PHE A 168 10.10 2.75 1.94
N GLY A 169 9.00 2.99 1.23
CA GLY A 169 9.01 3.70 -0.05
C GLY A 169 9.11 2.76 -1.27
N PRO A 170 9.52 3.28 -2.44
CA PRO A 170 9.84 4.69 -2.70
C PRO A 170 8.59 5.57 -2.55
N VAL A 171 8.75 6.77 -2.01
CA VAL A 171 7.66 7.75 -1.87
C VAL A 171 7.62 8.62 -3.12
N LEU A 172 6.54 8.51 -3.90
CA LEU A 172 6.44 9.14 -5.23
C LEU A 172 5.22 10.07 -5.33
N ILE A 173 5.39 11.12 -6.13
CA ILE A 173 4.32 11.83 -6.84
C ILE A 173 4.76 11.79 -8.31
N ASN A 174 3.90 11.40 -9.26
CA ASN A 174 4.28 11.07 -10.64
C ASN A 174 5.17 9.80 -10.78
N PRO A 175 4.58 8.60 -10.64
CA PRO A 175 5.29 7.34 -10.84
C PRO A 175 5.86 7.23 -12.27
N PRO A 176 7.12 6.79 -12.44
CA PRO A 176 7.73 6.63 -13.76
C PRO A 176 7.11 5.46 -14.54
N LEU A 177 7.25 5.50 -15.87
CA LEU A 177 6.78 4.46 -16.80
C LEU A 177 7.95 3.87 -17.61
N GLY A 178 7.75 2.68 -18.21
CA GLY A 178 8.71 2.05 -19.11
C GLY A 178 10.07 1.79 -18.44
N GLN A 179 11.16 2.03 -19.17
CA GLN A 179 12.51 1.80 -18.67
C GLN A 179 12.81 2.56 -17.36
N ALA A 180 12.26 3.76 -17.17
CA ALA A 180 12.47 4.51 -15.93
C ALA A 180 11.83 3.83 -14.71
N ALA A 181 10.77 3.05 -14.89
CA ALA A 181 10.18 2.24 -13.82
C ALA A 181 11.10 1.07 -13.43
N VAL A 182 11.74 0.45 -14.42
CA VAL A 182 12.74 -0.61 -14.24
C VAL A 182 13.98 -0.08 -13.53
N ASP A 183 14.48 1.08 -13.96
CA ASP A 183 15.65 1.72 -13.34
C ASP A 183 15.38 2.07 -11.87
N LEU A 184 14.17 2.54 -11.55
CA LEU A 184 13.77 2.79 -10.15
C LEU A 184 13.69 1.49 -9.34
N TRP A 185 13.20 0.39 -9.93
CA TRP A 185 13.19 -0.92 -9.26
C TRP A 185 14.59 -1.41 -8.91
N GLN A 186 15.53 -1.30 -9.85
CA GLN A 186 16.94 -1.64 -9.62
C GLN A 186 17.57 -0.75 -8.54
N ALA A 187 17.29 0.55 -8.56
CA ALA A 187 17.79 1.49 -7.55
C ALA A 187 17.26 1.18 -6.15
N VAL A 188 15.96 0.87 -6.01
CA VAL A 188 15.33 0.51 -4.74
C VAL A 188 15.88 -0.82 -4.23
N THR A 189 15.89 -1.86 -5.07
CA THR A 189 16.33 -3.20 -4.65
C THR A 189 17.83 -3.32 -4.42
N ALA A 190 18.65 -2.42 -4.99
CA ALA A 190 20.08 -2.34 -4.66
C ALA A 190 20.33 -2.13 -3.16
N TRP A 191 19.40 -1.50 -2.43
CA TRP A 191 19.52 -1.28 -0.98
C TRP A 191 19.54 -2.57 -0.17
N LEU A 192 18.97 -3.67 -0.69
CA LEU A 192 19.01 -4.98 -0.03
C LEU A 192 20.45 -5.51 0.15
N GLN A 193 21.42 -4.96 -0.58
CA GLN A 193 22.85 -5.28 -0.46
C GLN A 193 23.56 -4.47 0.63
N PHE A 194 22.91 -3.46 1.19
CA PHE A 194 23.49 -2.51 2.14
C PHE A 194 22.69 -2.50 3.45
N PRO A 195 22.79 -3.55 4.29
CA PRO A 195 21.95 -3.72 5.48
C PRO A 195 22.15 -2.66 6.58
N ASN A 196 23.12 -1.74 6.41
CA ASN A 196 23.38 -0.64 7.33
C ASN A 196 23.13 0.74 6.72
N VAL A 197 22.49 0.80 5.55
CA VAL A 197 21.93 2.03 4.99
C VAL A 197 20.46 2.08 5.41
N TYR A 198 20.12 3.06 6.25
CA TYR A 198 18.78 3.17 6.82
C TYR A 198 17.93 4.24 6.14
N GLU A 199 18.54 5.31 5.63
CA GLU A 199 17.79 6.43 5.08
C GLU A 199 18.59 7.28 4.09
N LEU A 200 17.90 7.71 3.03
CA LEU A 200 18.34 8.70 2.05
C LEU A 200 17.09 9.43 1.60
N GLN A 201 17.00 10.71 1.93
CA GLN A 201 15.86 11.53 1.54
C GLN A 201 16.27 12.61 0.55
N ARG A 202 15.33 12.94 -0.33
CA ARG A 202 15.36 14.20 -1.08
C ARG A 202 14.72 15.29 -0.19
N PRO A 203 15.47 16.32 0.23
CA PRO A 203 14.88 17.47 0.90
C PRO A 203 13.88 18.14 -0.04
N LYS A 204 12.67 18.40 0.45
CA LYS A 204 11.60 19.04 -0.32
C LYS A 204 11.78 20.55 -0.28
N ARG A 205 11.71 21.19 -1.44
CA ARG A 205 11.67 22.66 -1.59
C ARG A 205 10.21 23.14 -1.65
N PRO A 206 9.94 24.46 -1.51
CA PRO A 206 8.58 25.00 -1.58
C PRO A 206 7.80 24.56 -2.83
N GLU A 207 8.45 24.52 -4.00
CA GLU A 207 7.87 24.04 -5.25
C GLU A 207 7.50 22.55 -5.22
N ASP A 208 8.25 21.72 -4.50
CA ASP A 208 7.95 20.30 -4.35
C ASP A 208 6.71 20.12 -3.45
N ILE A 209 6.57 20.96 -2.42
CA ILE A 209 5.40 20.96 -1.52
C ILE A 209 4.14 21.38 -2.30
N GLU A 210 4.24 22.41 -3.15
CA GLU A 210 3.14 22.85 -4.00
C GLU A 210 2.73 21.75 -4.99
N ALA A 211 3.69 21.09 -5.64
CA ALA A 211 3.43 19.97 -6.54
C ALA A 211 2.72 18.80 -5.83
N ILE A 212 3.15 18.42 -4.61
CA ILE A 212 2.49 17.40 -3.78
C ILE A 212 1.04 17.82 -3.48
N ALA A 213 0.83 19.09 -3.11
CA ALA A 213 -0.50 19.59 -2.76
C ALA A 213 -1.45 19.56 -3.97
N GLN A 214 -0.97 19.95 -5.14
CA GLN A 214 -1.72 19.88 -6.39
C GLN A 214 -2.09 18.43 -6.73
N GLU A 215 -1.11 17.52 -6.74
CA GLU A 215 -1.32 16.10 -7.05
C GLU A 215 -2.38 15.46 -6.14
N PHE A 216 -2.35 15.77 -4.84
CA PHE A 216 -3.27 15.15 -3.86
C PHE A 216 -4.56 15.94 -3.63
N THR A 217 -4.88 16.91 -4.48
CA THR A 217 -6.12 17.70 -4.35
C THR A 217 -7.39 16.83 -4.31
N PRO A 218 -7.59 15.84 -5.21
CA PRO A 218 -8.79 14.99 -5.16
C PRO A 218 -8.89 14.22 -3.84
N TYR A 219 -7.77 13.65 -3.38
CA TYR A 219 -7.68 12.96 -2.09
C TYR A 219 -8.07 13.88 -0.92
N PHE A 220 -7.55 15.11 -0.89
CA PHE A 220 -7.86 16.07 0.18
C PHE A 220 -9.32 16.49 0.22
N GLN A 221 -9.99 16.52 -0.94
CA GLN A 221 -11.42 16.82 -1.05
C GLN A 221 -12.31 15.63 -0.64
N ALA A 222 -11.84 14.40 -0.85
CA ALA A 222 -12.63 13.18 -0.65
C ALA A 222 -12.51 12.59 0.76
N ARG A 223 -11.33 12.62 1.37
CA ARG A 223 -11.07 11.96 2.67
C ARG A 223 -11.98 12.49 3.78
N ASP A 224 -12.41 11.59 4.67
CA ASP A 224 -13.20 11.92 5.88
C ASP A 224 -12.35 11.77 7.18
N TRP A 225 -11.02 11.81 7.05
CA TRP A 225 -10.06 11.70 8.15
C TRP A 225 -8.95 12.75 8.05
N ALA A 226 -8.27 13.00 9.16
CA ALA A 226 -7.05 13.79 9.18
C ALA A 226 -5.87 12.94 8.69
N SER A 227 -5.09 13.43 7.72
CA SER A 227 -3.80 12.81 7.43
C SER A 227 -2.82 13.10 8.55
N ILE A 228 -2.14 12.06 9.01
CA ILE A 228 -1.03 12.16 9.93
C ILE A 228 0.23 11.88 9.13
N GLN A 229 1.09 12.89 9.04
CA GLN A 229 2.44 12.73 8.50
C GLN A 229 3.39 12.64 9.69
N LYS A 230 3.92 11.44 9.94
CA LYS A 230 5.00 11.25 10.89
C LYS A 230 6.32 11.63 10.20
N GLU A 231 7.20 12.28 10.95
CA GLU A 231 8.59 12.40 10.55
C GLU A 231 9.20 11.00 10.52
N THR A 232 10.16 10.78 9.63
CA THR A 232 10.92 9.54 9.62
C THR A 232 11.68 9.46 10.96
N PRO A 233 11.56 8.36 11.71
CA PRO A 233 12.11 8.24 13.07
C PRO A 233 13.61 8.51 13.16
#